data_AF-A0A2K3KS14-F1
#
_entry.id   AF-A0A2K3KS14-F1
#
_cell.length_a   1.000
_cell.length_b   1.000
_cell.length_c   1.000
_cell.angle_alpha   90.00
_cell.angle_beta   90.00
_cell.angle_gamma   90.00
#
_symmetry.space_group_name_H-M   'P 1'
#
loop_
_entity.id
_entity.type
_entity.pdbx_description
1 polymer ?
#
loop_
_entity_poly.entity_id
_entity_poly.type
_entity_poly.pdbx_seq_one_letter_code
_entity_poly.pdbx_strand_id
1 'polypeptide(L)' 'MKHRHKLLILYATETGNALDAAERLAREAERRACPINILSLHQYDPSLLPQEEAVIFVVSTTGQGDTPDAMK' A
#
# COMPACT_ATOMS: atom_id res chain seq x y z
N MET A 1 19.53 -6.00 18.86
CA MET A 1 18.11 -6.10 18.49
C MET A 1 18.02 -5.81 16.99
N LYS A 2 17.57 -6.74 16.15
CA LYS A 2 17.46 -6.48 14.69
C LYS A 2 16.41 -5.38 14.47
N HIS A 3 16.76 -4.29 13.79
CA HIS A 3 15.78 -3.35 13.27
C HIS A 3 14.87 -4.14 12.32
N ARG A 4 13.60 -4.29 12.71
CA ARG A 4 12.58 -4.89 11.85
C ARG A 4 12.08 -3.74 10.98
N HIS A 5 12.64 -3.61 9.79
CA HIS A 5 12.24 -2.63 8.78
C HIS A 5 10.72 -2.74 8.57
N LYS A 6 10.02 -1.60 8.65
CA LYS A 6 8.56 -1.53 8.55
C LYS A 6 8.19 -1.45 7.07
N LEU A 7 7.36 -2.37 6.61
CA LEU A 7 6.84 -2.35 5.25
C LEU A 7 5.61 -1.44 5.18
N LEU A 8 5.64 -0.46 4.30
CA LEU A 8 4.49 0.35 3.94
C LEU A 8 3.80 -0.24 2.70
N ILE A 9 2.49 -0.45 2.77
CA ILE A 9 1.65 -0.82 1.63
C ILE A 9 0.73 0.36 1.35
N LEU A 10 0.87 0.95 0.17
CA LEU A 10 0.01 2.03 -0.31
C LEU A 10 -0.94 1.50 -1.36
N TYR A 11 -2.24 1.72 -1.20
CA TYR A 11 -3.24 1.27 -2.18
C TYR A 11 -4.06 2.39 -2.79
N ALA A 12 -4.47 2.22 -4.03
CA ALA A 12 -5.53 3.01 -4.66
C ALA A 12 -6.51 2.07 -5.36
N THR A 13 -7.79 2.26 -5.07
CA THR A 13 -8.88 1.38 -5.48
C THR A 13 -10.13 2.20 -5.80
N GLU A 14 -10.94 1.70 -6.73
CA GLU A 14 -12.26 2.27 -7.04
C GLU A 14 -13.37 1.45 -6.38
N THR A 15 -13.36 0.13 -6.61
CA THR A 15 -14.41 -0.80 -6.14
C THR A 15 -13.90 -1.84 -5.15
N GLY A 16 -12.74 -1.62 -4.52
CA GLY A 16 -12.20 -2.48 -3.45
C GLY A 16 -11.15 -3.51 -3.87
N ASN A 17 -11.01 -3.85 -5.15
CA ASN A 17 -10.10 -4.89 -5.62
C ASN A 17 -8.64 -4.72 -5.17
N ALA A 18 -8.10 -3.50 -5.24
CA ALA A 18 -6.72 -3.23 -4.82
C ALA A 18 -6.57 -3.22 -3.29
N LEU A 19 -7.60 -2.82 -2.55
CA LEU A 19 -7.62 -2.92 -1.09
C LEU A 19 -7.57 -4.39 -0.66
N ASP A 20 -8.42 -5.25 -1.23
CA ASP A 20 -8.43 -6.68 -0.96
C ASP A 20 -7.05 -7.33 -1.21
N ALA A 21 -6.41 -6.96 -2.33
CA ALA A 21 -5.07 -7.43 -2.65
C ALA A 21 -4.01 -6.93 -1.66
N ALA A 22 -4.09 -5.65 -1.25
CA ALA A 22 -3.20 -5.04 -0.27
C ALA A 22 -3.35 -5.69 1.11
N GLU A 23 -4.58 -5.97 1.56
CA GLU A 23 -4.81 -6.67 2.82
C GLU A 23 -4.33 -8.12 2.80
N ARG A 24 -4.48 -8.82 1.66
CA ARG A 24 -3.89 -10.17 1.50
C ARG A 24 -2.38 -10.12 1.67
N LEU A 25 -1.72 -9.13 1.07
CA LEU A 25 -0.28 -8.91 1.23
C LEU A 25 0.10 -8.58 2.68
N ALA A 26 -0.68 -7.74 3.36
CA ALA A 26 -0.47 -7.43 4.78
C ALA A 26 -0.53 -8.70 5.65
N ARG A 27 -1.55 -9.55 5.47
CA ARG A 27 -1.69 -10.83 6.18
C ARG A 27 -0.52 -11.79 5.92
N GLU A 28 0.03 -11.79 4.71
CA GLU A 28 1.23 -12.56 4.35
C GLU A 28 2.47 -12.03 5.08
N ALA A 29 2.64 -10.72 5.16
CA ALA A 29 3.79 -10.09 5.82
C ALA A 29 3.73 -10.24 7.35
N GLU A 30 2.54 -10.10 7.95
CA GLU A 30 2.32 -10.33 9.39
C GLU A 30 2.70 -11.76 9.79
N ARG A 31 2.32 -12.77 8.99
CA ARG A 31 2.70 -14.17 9.21
C ARG A 31 4.21 -14.42 9.22
N ARG A 32 4.98 -13.53 8.60
CA ARG A 32 6.45 -13.56 8.59
C ARG A 32 7.08 -12.67 9.66
N ALA A 33 6.26 -12.18 10.60
CA ALA A 33 6.68 -11.22 11.62
C ALA A 33 7.35 -9.98 11.01
N CYS A 34 6.82 -9.47 9.90
CA CYS A 34 7.19 -8.17 9.34
C CYS A 34 6.22 -7.11 9.91
N PRO A 35 6.70 -6.00 10.53
CA PRO A 35 5.82 -4.89 10.88
C PRO A 35 5.29 -4.25 9.60
N ILE A 36 3.99 -4.03 9.53
CA ILE A 36 3.34 -3.46 8.35
C ILE A 36 2.53 -2.22 8.68
N ASN A 37 2.32 -1.38 7.69
CA ASN A 37 1.29 -0.35 7.68
C ASN A 37 0.61 -0.36 6.31
N ILE A 38 -0.71 -0.23 6.29
CA ILE A 38 -1.49 -0.17 5.06
C ILE A 38 -2.27 1.15 5.05
N LEU A 39 -2.12 1.93 3.98
CA LEU A 39 -2.78 3.23 3.83
C LEU A 39 -3.31 3.41 2.41
N SER A 40 -4.42 4.13 2.29
CA SER A 40 -4.87 4.64 0.98
C SER A 40 -3.90 5.72 0.51
N LEU A 41 -3.63 5.81 -0.80
CA LEU A 41 -2.82 6.88 -1.38
C LEU A 41 -3.40 8.28 -1.08
N HIS A 42 -4.73 8.41 -0.98
CA HIS A 42 -5.39 9.66 -0.59
C HIS A 42 -5.04 10.10 0.85
N GLN A 43 -4.63 9.18 1.72
CA GLN A 43 -4.36 9.45 3.13
C GLN A 43 -2.86 9.59 3.42
N TYR A 44 -2.00 9.37 2.44
CA TYR A 44 -0.56 9.36 2.61
C TYR A 44 0.06 10.65 2.05
N ASP A 45 0.94 11.29 2.82
CA ASP A 45 1.71 12.45 2.37
C ASP A 45 2.92 11.98 1.53
N PRO A 46 2.95 12.24 0.20
CA PRO A 46 4.03 11.78 -0.66
C PRO A 46 5.40 12.38 -0.31
N SER A 47 5.45 13.50 0.43
CA SER A 47 6.70 14.11 0.88
C SER A 47 7.45 13.23 1.89
N LEU A 48 6.77 12.25 2.49
CA LEU A 48 7.34 11.27 3.41
C LEU A 48 7.98 10.08 2.68
N LEU A 49 7.72 9.84 1.38
CA LEU A 49 8.27 8.70 0.63
C LEU A 49 9.79 8.54 0.74
N PRO A 50 10.62 9.60 0.70
CA PRO A 50 12.07 9.46 0.83
C PRO A 50 12.53 8.91 2.18
N GLN A 51 11.66 8.90 3.19
CA GLN A 51 11.93 8.40 4.54
C GLN A 51 11.52 6.93 4.72
N GLU A 52 10.76 6.37 3.78
CA GLU A 52 10.29 5.00 3.85
C GLU A 52 11.38 4.03 3.36
N GLU A 53 11.65 2.99 4.14
CA GLU A 53 12.67 1.99 3.80
C GLU A 53 12.19 1.00 2.74
N ALA A 54 10.90 0.66 2.75
CA ALA A 54 10.28 -0.27 1.80
C ALA A 54 8.79 0.06 1.60
N VAL A 55 8.41 0.26 0.34
CA VAL A 55 7.03 0.58 -0.05
C VAL A 55 6.56 -0.38 -1.14
N ILE A 56 5.35 -0.91 -1.00
CA ILE A 56 4.65 -1.64 -2.06
C ILE A 56 3.40 -0.85 -2.44
N PHE A 57 3.25 -0.57 -3.73
CA PHE A 57 2.06 0.07 -4.29
C PHE A 57 1.12 -0.99 -4.87
N VAL A 58 -0.15 -0.96 -4.47
CA VAL A 58 -1.20 -1.83 -4.99
C VAL A 58 -2.29 -0.94 -5.60
N VAL A 59 -2.27 -0.81 -6.92
CA VAL A 59 -3.10 0.16 -7.63
C VAL A 59 -3.90 -0.58 -8.70
N SER A 60 -5.23 -0.46 -8.65
CA SER A 60 -6.08 -0.94 -9.75
C SER A 60 -6.10 0.06 -10.89
N THR A 61 -6.41 -0.37 -12.10
CA THR A 61 -6.86 0.52 -13.18
C THR A 61 -8.38 0.47 -13.31
N THR A 62 -8.99 1.53 -13.85
CA THR A 62 -10.44 1.62 -14.10
C THR A 62 -10.70 1.93 -15.58
N GLY A 63 -11.92 1.65 -16.07
CA GLY A 63 -12.35 2.05 -17.41
C GLY A 63 -11.40 1.67 -18.54
N GLN A 64 -10.85 2.67 -19.23
CA GLN A 64 -9.93 2.53 -20.37
C GLN A 64 -8.44 2.46 -19.96
N GLY A 65 -8.16 2.09 -18.71
CA GLY A 65 -6.80 2.08 -18.15
C GLY A 65 -6.45 3.32 -17.34
N ASP A 66 -7.45 4.12 -16.95
CA ASP A 66 -7.25 5.28 -16.07
C ASP A 66 -6.90 4.83 -14.65
N THR A 67 -6.25 5.73 -13.90
CA THR A 67 -5.99 5.51 -12.48
C THR A 67 -7.28 5.71 -11.65
N PRO A 68 -7.40 5.06 -10.47
CA PRO A 68 -8.52 5.29 -9.57
C PRO A 68 -8.53 6.73 -9.06
N ASP A 69 -9.69 7.22 -8.63
CA ASP A 69 -9.80 8.59 -8.10
C ASP A 69 -8.93 8.83 -6.87
N ALA A 70 -8.66 7.79 -6.08
CA ALA A 70 -7.75 7.84 -4.93
C ALA A 70 -6.27 8.14 -5.29
N MET A 71 -5.93 8.18 -6.58
CA MET A 71 -4.60 8.52 -7.10
C MET A 71 -4.53 9.91 -7.75
N LYS A 72 -5.68 10.60 -7.88
CA LYS A 72 -5.78 11.97 -8.38
C LYS A 72 -5.66 12.96 -7.22
#